data_AF-L1I8C3-F1
#
_entry.id   AF-L1I8C3-F1
#
_cell.length_a   1.000
_cell.length_b   1.000
_cell.length_c   1.000
_cell.angle_alpha   90.00
_cell.angle_beta   90.00
_cell.angle_gamma   90.00
#
_symmetry.space_group_name_H-M   'P 1'
#
loop_
_entity.id
_entity.type
_entity.pdbx_description
1 polymer ?
#
loop_
_entity_poly.entity_id
_entity_poly.type
_entity_poly.pdbx_seq_one_letter_code
_entity_poly.pdbx_strand_id
1 'polypeptide(L)'
;MLGEHDEMLREDNVEEELKGNEEEAWVAGAIEAMISAMKRGSVNEKLARAGSLINLSRGNSDNNSLIFEAEGVPAIVDAMCAHRNNLVIQKLACQALNSKFANIFLIAKADGVSAIIAAMRALYAHPDSCAIQELACKALKDLTANEEIVGLILGAGGIPAIVAAMRTHLDRLEVQKKGCLVILSLIEMEYEFYGEIISRILEQGAIPVLVAAMRAHHNCPAMQSLACNIFSKLNQENQMNEDGKVQIRETGGIAAIVAAIRAHPDDREMHDIGWMALMSLHRRASYDDETFQPWEWLEPWDQSGGNQLAIVLGLETRARLTGYRRKPKLYG
;
A
#
# COMPACT_ATOMS: atom_id res chain seq x y z
N MET A 1 24.65 -53.55 -15.91
CA MET A 1 24.39 -52.35 -16.74
C MET A 1 23.19 -51.51 -16.28
N LEU A 2 22.03 -52.04 -15.87
CA LEU A 2 20.94 -51.19 -15.31
C LEU A 2 21.14 -50.81 -13.83
N GLY A 3 21.81 -51.65 -13.02
CA GLY A 3 22.05 -51.36 -11.59
C GLY A 3 23.17 -50.34 -11.33
N GLU A 4 24.27 -50.41 -12.08
CA GLU A 4 25.41 -49.49 -11.92
C GLU A 4 25.06 -48.04 -12.34
N HIS A 5 24.10 -47.87 -13.25
CA HIS A 5 23.64 -46.55 -13.67
C HIS A 5 22.73 -45.88 -12.63
N ASP A 6 22.01 -46.67 -11.82
CA ASP A 6 21.07 -46.21 -10.79
C ASP A 6 21.79 -45.92 -9.45
N GLU A 7 22.93 -46.58 -9.21
CA GLU A 7 23.82 -46.34 -8.07
C GLU A 7 24.67 -45.07 -8.27
N MET A 8 25.18 -44.85 -9.49
CA MET A 8 25.93 -43.64 -9.87
C MET A 8 25.05 -42.37 -9.82
N LEU A 9 23.78 -42.46 -10.24
CA LEU A 9 22.80 -41.36 -10.11
C LEU A 9 22.44 -41.05 -8.64
N ARG A 10 22.55 -42.02 -7.73
CA ARG A 10 22.36 -41.78 -6.29
C ARG A 10 23.58 -41.15 -5.66
N GLU A 11 24.78 -41.56 -6.02
CA GLU A 11 26.02 -40.94 -5.54
C GLU A 11 26.18 -39.50 -6.03
N ASP A 12 25.88 -39.23 -7.30
CA ASP A 12 25.90 -37.87 -7.85
C ASP A 12 24.88 -36.94 -7.16
N ASN A 13 23.68 -37.44 -6.84
CA ASN A 13 22.68 -36.68 -6.08
C ASN A 13 23.12 -36.38 -4.63
N VAL A 14 23.79 -37.34 -3.98
CA VAL A 14 24.30 -37.14 -2.61
C VAL A 14 25.47 -36.16 -2.60
N GLU A 15 26.35 -36.17 -3.61
CA GLU A 15 27.42 -35.19 -3.73
C GLU A 15 26.91 -33.77 -4.05
N GLU A 16 25.88 -33.63 -4.88
CA GLU A 16 25.23 -32.34 -5.12
C GLU A 16 24.53 -31.80 -3.86
N GLU A 17 23.81 -32.65 -3.11
CA GLU A 17 23.20 -32.26 -1.84
C GLU A 17 24.26 -31.86 -0.79
N LEU A 18 25.37 -32.59 -0.70
CA LEU A 18 26.46 -32.26 0.24
C LEU A 18 27.14 -30.94 -0.12
N LYS A 19 27.40 -30.68 -1.40
CA LYS A 19 27.97 -29.40 -1.86
C LYS A 19 27.01 -28.23 -1.59
N GLY A 20 25.71 -28.43 -1.81
CA GLY A 20 24.69 -27.44 -1.46
C GLY A 20 24.69 -27.10 0.03
N ASN A 21 24.74 -28.12 0.90
CA ASN A 21 24.78 -27.93 2.35
C ASN A 21 26.05 -27.23 2.85
N GLU A 22 27.21 -27.50 2.24
CA GLU A 22 28.47 -26.82 2.57
C GLU A 22 28.46 -25.35 2.15
N GLU A 23 27.91 -25.04 0.98
CA GLU A 23 27.78 -23.67 0.48
C GLU A 23 26.80 -22.86 1.35
N GLU A 24 25.66 -23.45 1.74
CA GLU A 24 24.70 -22.83 2.68
C GLU A 24 25.34 -22.55 4.05
N ALA A 25 26.09 -23.50 4.61
CA ALA A 25 26.79 -23.32 5.88
C ALA A 25 27.86 -22.21 5.80
N TRP A 26 28.57 -22.11 4.67
CA TRP A 26 29.54 -21.05 4.44
C TRP A 26 28.88 -19.67 4.36
N VAL A 27 27.76 -19.57 3.65
CA VAL A 27 26.99 -18.31 3.54
C VAL A 27 26.43 -17.89 4.91
N ALA A 28 25.90 -18.82 5.70
CA ALA A 28 25.46 -18.55 7.07
C ALA A 28 26.59 -17.99 7.95
N GLY A 29 27.75 -18.65 7.94
CA GLY A 29 28.93 -18.17 8.67
C GLY A 29 29.42 -16.79 8.20
N ALA A 30 29.34 -16.51 6.89
CA ALA A 30 29.69 -15.21 6.33
C ALA A 30 28.72 -14.10 6.77
N ILE A 31 27.41 -14.37 6.80
CA ILE A 31 26.38 -13.44 7.26
C ILE A 31 26.60 -13.09 8.74
N GLU A 32 26.80 -14.09 9.60
CA GLU A 32 27.06 -13.89 11.03
C GLU A 32 28.34 -13.09 11.27
N ALA A 33 29.41 -13.40 10.55
CA ALA A 33 30.68 -12.69 10.63
C ALA A 33 30.53 -11.23 10.19
N MET A 34 29.79 -10.97 9.11
CA MET A 34 29.49 -9.61 8.64
C MET A 34 28.72 -8.82 9.68
N ILE A 35 27.66 -9.38 10.28
CA ILE A 35 26.85 -8.71 11.30
C ILE A 35 27.66 -8.46 12.57
N SER A 36 28.41 -9.45 13.03
CA SER A 36 29.33 -9.30 14.17
C SER A 36 30.39 -8.22 13.95
N ALA A 37 30.94 -8.13 12.74
CA ALA A 37 31.92 -7.12 12.38
C ALA A 37 31.27 -5.72 12.26
N MET A 38 30.02 -5.62 11.82
CA MET A 38 29.29 -4.34 11.83
C MET A 38 29.02 -3.81 13.24
N LYS A 39 28.88 -4.68 14.26
CA LYS A 39 28.77 -4.25 15.66
C LYS A 39 30.04 -3.55 16.18
N ARG A 40 31.23 -3.87 15.62
CA ARG A 40 32.54 -3.42 16.16
C ARG A 40 33.40 -2.56 15.22
N GLY A 41 33.09 -2.52 13.93
CA GLY A 41 33.94 -1.89 12.90
C GLY A 41 33.83 -0.37 12.80
N SER A 42 34.75 0.24 12.06
CA SER A 42 34.68 1.66 11.69
C SER A 42 33.46 1.94 10.80
N VAL A 43 32.99 3.19 10.77
CA VAL A 43 31.79 3.59 9.99
C VAL A 43 31.88 3.09 8.53
N ASN A 44 33.02 3.28 7.86
CA ASN A 44 33.20 2.85 6.47
C ASN A 44 33.12 1.33 6.28
N GLU A 45 33.62 0.56 7.23
CA GLU A 45 33.52 -0.90 7.14
C GLU A 45 32.09 -1.38 7.43
N LYS A 46 31.38 -0.73 8.36
CA LYS A 46 29.96 -1.02 8.60
C LYS A 46 29.15 -0.83 7.31
N LEU A 47 29.45 0.25 6.59
CA LEU A 47 28.81 0.60 5.33
C LEU A 47 29.07 -0.40 4.20
N ALA A 48 30.32 -0.81 4.00
CA ALA A 48 30.66 -1.81 2.98
C ALA A 48 30.02 -3.18 3.27
N ARG A 49 30.00 -3.59 4.55
CA ARG A 49 29.40 -4.86 4.98
C ARG A 49 27.88 -4.83 4.90
N ALA A 50 27.25 -3.72 5.26
CA ALA A 50 25.81 -3.58 5.09
C ALA A 50 25.41 -3.66 3.61
N GLY A 51 26.13 -2.97 2.71
CA GLY A 51 25.90 -3.14 1.27
C GLY A 51 26.00 -4.60 0.79
N SER A 52 26.94 -5.36 1.36
CA SER A 52 27.13 -6.78 1.05
C SER A 52 25.99 -7.65 1.58
N LEU A 53 25.54 -7.44 2.83
CA LEU A 53 24.40 -8.14 3.42
C LEU A 53 23.11 -7.86 2.68
N ILE A 54 22.90 -6.59 2.31
CA ILE A 54 21.71 -6.23 1.56
C ILE A 54 21.78 -6.84 0.13
N ASN A 55 22.96 -6.99 -0.47
CA ASN A 55 23.09 -7.78 -1.70
C ASN A 55 22.75 -9.27 -1.49
N LEU A 56 23.16 -9.87 -0.37
CA LEU A 56 22.84 -11.28 -0.03
C LEU A 56 21.34 -11.49 0.23
N SER A 57 20.62 -10.46 0.71
CA SER A 57 19.16 -10.50 0.89
C SER A 57 18.35 -10.58 -0.42
N ARG A 58 18.98 -10.24 -1.56
CA ARG A 58 18.29 -10.04 -2.85
C ARG A 58 17.75 -11.35 -3.41
N GLY A 59 16.45 -11.57 -3.23
CA GLY A 59 15.72 -12.69 -3.83
C GLY A 59 16.04 -14.05 -3.20
N ASN A 60 16.77 -14.09 -2.08
CA ASN A 60 17.10 -15.32 -1.37
C ASN A 60 16.39 -15.34 -0.01
N SER A 61 15.42 -16.22 0.14
CA SER A 61 14.64 -16.36 1.38
C SER A 61 15.47 -16.83 2.56
N ASP A 62 16.43 -17.71 2.31
CA ASP A 62 17.18 -18.39 3.37
C ASP A 62 18.25 -17.45 3.94
N ASN A 63 18.92 -16.69 3.07
CA ASN A 63 19.78 -15.58 3.49
C ASN A 63 19.01 -14.54 4.29
N ASN A 64 17.77 -14.24 3.90
CA ASN A 64 16.94 -13.33 4.68
C ASN A 64 16.72 -13.87 6.09
N SER A 65 16.27 -15.12 6.24
CA SER A 65 16.12 -15.78 7.55
C SER A 65 17.39 -15.66 8.40
N LEU A 66 18.55 -16.00 7.83
CA LEU A 66 19.85 -15.93 8.52
C LEU A 66 20.21 -14.49 8.94
N ILE A 67 19.98 -13.51 8.07
CA ILE A 67 20.21 -12.09 8.40
C ILE A 67 19.31 -11.67 9.58
N PHE A 68 18.04 -12.09 9.61
CA PHE A 68 17.13 -11.76 10.70
C PHE A 68 17.49 -12.48 12.00
N GLU A 69 17.86 -13.76 11.94
CA GLU A 69 18.31 -14.56 13.08
C GLU A 69 19.57 -13.99 13.73
N ALA A 70 20.49 -13.49 12.92
CA ALA A 70 21.72 -12.86 13.39
C ALA A 70 21.57 -11.39 13.84
N GLU A 71 20.34 -10.90 14.06
CA GLU A 71 20.03 -9.50 14.43
C GLU A 71 20.51 -8.47 13.40
N GLY A 72 20.33 -8.74 12.10
CA GLY A 72 20.79 -7.86 11.01
C GLY A 72 19.96 -6.59 10.80
N VAL A 73 18.76 -6.48 11.38
CA VAL A 73 17.85 -5.34 11.17
C VAL A 73 18.47 -3.99 11.56
N PRO A 74 19.04 -3.82 12.77
CA PRO A 74 19.70 -2.56 13.14
C PRO A 74 20.81 -2.17 12.18
N ALA A 75 21.55 -3.14 11.65
CA ALA A 75 22.64 -2.84 10.72
C ALA A 75 22.16 -2.40 9.33
N ILE A 76 21.03 -2.96 8.86
CA ILE A 76 20.36 -2.48 7.65
C ILE A 76 19.90 -1.03 7.86
N VAL A 77 19.30 -0.72 9.01
CA VAL A 77 18.83 0.64 9.33
C VAL A 77 20.00 1.62 9.47
N ASP A 78 21.09 1.24 10.15
CA ASP A 78 22.30 2.07 10.25
C ASP A 78 22.86 2.42 8.87
N ALA A 79 22.85 1.47 7.94
CA ALA A 79 23.29 1.68 6.57
C ALA A 79 22.36 2.62 5.80
N MET A 80 21.04 2.50 5.97
CA MET A 80 20.08 3.47 5.42
C MET A 80 20.35 4.87 5.97
N CYS A 81 20.61 4.99 7.27
CA CYS A 81 20.87 6.26 7.94
C CYS A 81 22.17 6.93 7.47
N ALA A 82 23.21 6.15 7.20
CA ALA A 82 24.51 6.64 6.76
C ALA A 82 24.60 6.89 5.24
N HIS A 83 23.74 6.25 4.45
CA HIS A 83 23.71 6.39 2.98
C HIS A 83 22.37 6.92 2.45
N ARG A 84 21.82 7.96 3.08
CA ARG A 84 20.47 8.49 2.81
C ARG A 84 20.18 8.77 1.32
N ASN A 85 21.19 9.22 0.57
CA ASN A 85 21.03 9.60 -0.83
C ASN A 85 21.52 8.53 -1.83
N ASN A 86 22.02 7.38 -1.35
CA ASN A 86 22.47 6.31 -2.24
C ASN A 86 21.27 5.44 -2.65
N LEU A 87 20.76 5.67 -3.86
CA LEU A 87 19.60 4.96 -4.40
C LEU A 87 19.72 3.43 -4.30
N VAL A 88 20.90 2.87 -4.61
CA VAL A 88 21.11 1.42 -4.60
C VAL A 88 20.98 0.87 -3.19
N ILE A 89 21.65 1.48 -2.22
CA ILE A 89 21.60 1.04 -0.82
C ILE A 89 20.20 1.18 -0.26
N GLN A 90 19.54 2.31 -0.49
CA GLN A 90 18.18 2.53 0.01
C GLN A 90 17.18 1.55 -0.61
N LYS A 91 17.25 1.31 -1.92
CA LYS A 91 16.39 0.35 -2.62
C LYS A 91 16.55 -1.05 -2.04
N LEU A 92 17.79 -1.53 -1.97
CA LEU A 92 18.07 -2.87 -1.48
C LEU A 92 17.68 -3.00 -0.01
N ALA A 93 17.90 -1.97 0.83
CA ALA A 93 17.53 -1.99 2.24
C ALA A 93 16.01 -2.07 2.42
N CYS A 94 15.23 -1.30 1.66
CA CYS A 94 13.77 -1.42 1.64
C CYS A 94 13.31 -2.81 1.18
N GLN A 95 14.03 -3.47 0.26
CA GLN A 95 13.73 -4.86 -0.12
C GLN A 95 13.95 -5.83 1.04
N ALA A 96 15.09 -5.72 1.74
CA ALA A 96 15.41 -6.55 2.89
C ALA A 96 14.35 -6.38 3.99
N LEU A 97 13.98 -5.14 4.32
CA LEU A 97 12.96 -4.82 5.33
C LEU A 97 11.53 -5.21 4.91
N ASN A 98 11.28 -5.49 3.63
CA ASN A 98 10.00 -6.02 3.12
C ASN A 98 9.96 -7.56 3.06
N SER A 99 10.99 -8.27 3.53
CA SER A 99 11.02 -9.72 3.47
C SER A 99 9.94 -10.37 4.34
N LYS A 100 9.42 -11.54 3.94
CA LYS A 100 8.42 -12.31 4.72
C LYS A 100 8.92 -12.74 6.11
N PHE A 101 10.23 -12.76 6.29
CA PHE A 101 10.90 -13.08 7.57
C PHE A 101 11.14 -11.84 8.43
N ALA A 102 10.88 -10.65 7.90
CA ALA A 102 11.11 -9.41 8.62
C ALA A 102 10.10 -9.29 9.77
N ASN A 103 10.61 -9.33 11.00
CA ASN A 103 9.78 -9.11 12.17
C ASN A 103 9.49 -7.61 12.32
N ILE A 104 8.21 -7.24 12.16
CA ILE A 104 7.75 -5.85 12.24
C ILE A 104 8.16 -5.15 13.55
N PHE A 105 8.23 -5.87 14.67
CA PHE A 105 8.66 -5.32 15.96
C PHE A 105 10.17 -5.07 16.00
N LEU A 106 10.99 -5.92 15.37
CA LEU A 106 12.43 -5.66 15.25
C LEU A 106 12.69 -4.46 14.35
N ILE A 107 11.93 -4.30 13.27
CA ILE A 107 12.01 -3.13 12.39
C ILE A 107 11.65 -1.86 13.17
N ALA A 108 10.55 -1.88 13.92
CA ALA A 108 10.14 -0.76 14.76
C ALA A 108 11.19 -0.42 15.83
N LYS A 109 11.68 -1.43 16.56
CA LYS A 109 12.71 -1.25 17.61
C LYS A 109 14.04 -0.70 17.08
N ALA A 110 14.35 -0.96 15.82
CA ALA A 110 15.56 -0.50 15.16
C ALA A 110 15.41 0.86 14.45
N ASP A 111 14.33 1.62 14.69
CA ASP A 111 13.99 2.86 13.96
C ASP A 111 13.83 2.67 12.44
N GLY A 112 13.53 1.46 11.99
CA GLY A 112 13.39 1.12 10.57
C GLY A 112 12.23 1.84 9.89
N VAL A 113 11.14 2.11 10.60
CA VAL A 113 10.00 2.90 10.10
C VAL A 113 10.47 4.30 9.69
N SER A 114 11.20 4.97 10.58
CA SER A 114 11.77 6.30 10.34
C SER A 114 12.78 6.28 9.21
N ALA A 115 13.61 5.24 9.11
CA ALA A 115 14.58 5.08 8.04
C ALA A 115 13.91 4.91 6.66
N ILE A 116 12.86 4.08 6.55
CA ILE A 116 12.08 3.91 5.32
C ILE A 116 11.48 5.24 4.87
N ILE A 117 10.84 5.98 5.79
CA ILE A 117 10.22 7.28 5.48
C ILE A 117 11.28 8.33 5.11
N ALA A 118 12.43 8.34 5.77
CA ALA A 118 13.54 9.22 5.43
C ALA A 118 14.08 8.93 4.02
N ALA A 119 14.18 7.65 3.64
CA ALA A 119 14.60 7.24 2.30
C ALA A 119 13.61 7.70 1.21
N MET A 120 12.30 7.57 1.46
CA MET A 120 11.27 8.10 0.57
C MET A 120 11.46 9.60 0.34
N ARG A 121 11.66 10.37 1.41
CA ARG A 121 11.85 11.83 1.36
C ARG A 121 13.18 12.26 0.73
N ALA A 122 14.25 11.48 0.90
CA ALA A 122 15.54 11.81 0.31
C ALA A 122 15.52 11.61 -1.21
N LEU A 123 14.73 10.64 -1.69
CA LEU A 123 14.80 10.17 -3.08
C LEU A 123 13.55 10.45 -3.91
N TYR A 124 12.47 11.04 -3.37
CA TYR A 124 11.21 11.23 -4.13
C TYR A 124 11.39 11.98 -5.45
N ALA A 125 12.30 12.95 -5.53
CA ALA A 125 12.55 13.73 -6.74
C ALA A 125 13.64 13.13 -7.66
N HIS A 126 14.27 12.02 -7.26
CA HIS A 126 15.31 11.38 -8.07
C HIS A 126 14.66 10.64 -9.26
N PRO A 127 15.14 10.81 -10.51
CA PRO A 127 14.49 10.25 -11.71
C PRO A 127 14.23 8.73 -11.65
N ASP A 128 15.18 7.98 -11.09
CA ASP A 128 15.11 6.52 -10.98
C ASP A 128 14.53 6.00 -9.65
N SER A 129 13.89 6.84 -8.84
CA SER A 129 13.43 6.45 -7.50
C SER A 129 12.07 5.76 -7.44
N CYS A 130 11.37 5.60 -8.56
CA CYS A 130 10.06 4.95 -8.57
C CYS A 130 10.07 3.58 -7.87
N ALA A 131 11.15 2.81 -8.05
CA ALA A 131 11.31 1.49 -7.46
C ALA A 131 11.48 1.55 -5.93
N ILE A 132 12.20 2.55 -5.41
CA ILE A 132 12.31 2.70 -3.96
C ILE A 132 10.97 3.16 -3.36
N GLN A 133 10.25 4.07 -4.01
CA GLN A 133 8.94 4.50 -3.52
C GLN A 133 7.94 3.34 -3.46
N GLU A 134 7.93 2.48 -4.49
CA GLU A 134 7.11 1.27 -4.50
C GLU A 134 7.45 0.33 -3.34
N LEU A 135 8.74 0.02 -3.16
CA LEU A 135 9.22 -0.87 -2.10
C LEU A 135 8.97 -0.32 -0.70
N ALA A 136 9.19 0.99 -0.52
CA ALA A 136 8.93 1.67 0.73
C ALA A 136 7.43 1.65 1.07
N CYS A 137 6.55 1.99 0.12
CA CYS A 137 5.10 1.86 0.32
C CYS A 137 4.69 0.42 0.64
N LYS A 138 5.28 -0.57 -0.03
CA LYS A 138 5.02 -1.98 0.26
C LYS A 138 5.43 -2.34 1.70
N ALA A 139 6.63 -1.95 2.13
CA ALA A 139 7.10 -2.17 3.50
C ALA A 139 6.20 -1.48 4.52
N LEU A 140 5.81 -0.23 4.28
CA LEU A 140 4.88 0.49 5.15
C LEU A 140 3.52 -0.20 5.25
N LYS A 141 2.96 -0.72 4.15
CA LYS A 141 1.69 -1.46 4.16
C LYS A 141 1.76 -2.76 4.97
N ASP A 142 2.91 -3.41 5.00
CA ASP A 142 3.08 -4.61 5.83
C ASP A 142 3.23 -4.24 7.32
N LEU A 143 3.80 -3.06 7.60
CA LEU A 143 3.95 -2.50 8.94
C LEU A 143 2.64 -1.96 9.54
N THR A 144 1.66 -1.53 8.74
CA THR A 144 0.37 -1.01 9.23
C THR A 144 -0.52 -2.05 9.93
N ALA A 145 -0.13 -3.33 9.94
CA ALA A 145 -0.86 -4.40 10.63
C ALA A 145 -0.83 -4.28 12.17
N ASN A 146 -0.01 -3.37 12.73
CA ASN A 146 0.12 -3.16 14.17
C ASN A 146 -0.09 -1.68 14.53
N GLU A 147 -0.99 -1.41 15.49
CA GLU A 147 -1.37 -0.05 15.90
C GLU A 147 -0.20 0.79 16.45
N GLU A 148 0.68 0.21 17.27
CA GLU A 148 1.85 0.93 17.81
C GLU A 148 2.77 1.39 16.69
N ILE A 149 2.98 0.54 15.69
CA ILE A 149 3.79 0.84 14.50
C ILE A 149 3.12 1.91 13.63
N VAL A 150 1.79 1.91 13.54
CA VAL A 150 1.07 2.99 12.85
C VAL A 150 1.34 4.33 13.52
N GLY A 151 1.36 4.39 14.86
CA GLY A 151 1.78 5.58 15.60
C GLY A 151 3.19 6.05 15.20
N LEU A 152 4.14 5.13 15.02
CA LEU A 152 5.49 5.45 14.52
C LEU A 152 5.47 5.98 13.08
N ILE A 153 4.66 5.40 12.19
CA ILE A 153 4.50 5.87 10.81
C ILE A 153 3.98 7.31 10.81
N LEU A 154 2.99 7.63 11.65
CA LEU A 154 2.47 8.98 11.79
C LEU A 154 3.51 9.94 12.36
N GLY A 155 4.18 9.57 13.46
CA GLY A 155 5.20 10.38 14.11
C GLY A 155 6.38 10.71 13.19
N ALA A 156 6.80 9.74 12.37
CA ALA A 156 7.85 9.93 11.37
C ALA A 156 7.37 10.73 10.13
N GLY A 157 6.07 10.99 9.99
CA GLY A 157 5.41 11.69 8.88
C GLY A 157 5.33 10.85 7.60
N GLY A 158 4.86 9.62 7.73
CA GLY A 158 4.63 8.70 6.61
C GLY A 158 3.60 9.21 5.62
N ILE A 159 2.47 9.76 6.08
CA ILE A 159 1.40 10.31 5.21
C ILE A 159 1.96 11.34 4.20
N PRO A 160 2.64 12.43 4.61
CA PRO A 160 3.20 13.38 3.64
C PRO A 160 4.21 12.74 2.69
N ALA A 161 5.01 11.78 3.15
CA ALA A 161 5.98 11.09 2.29
C ALA A 161 5.29 10.22 1.22
N ILE A 162 4.24 9.47 1.59
CA ILE A 162 3.44 8.64 0.67
C ILE A 162 2.73 9.52 -0.36
N VAL A 163 2.07 10.60 0.09
CA VAL A 163 1.36 11.51 -0.82
C VAL A 163 2.33 12.21 -1.78
N ALA A 164 3.51 12.61 -1.31
CA ALA A 164 4.55 13.20 -2.16
C ALA A 164 5.08 12.20 -3.21
N ALA A 165 5.29 10.94 -2.83
CA ALA A 165 5.72 9.89 -3.74
C ALA A 165 4.66 9.62 -4.83
N MET A 166 3.39 9.50 -4.44
CA MET A 166 2.27 9.35 -5.37
C MET A 166 2.13 10.57 -6.30
N ARG A 167 2.30 11.79 -5.79
CA ARG A 167 2.26 13.01 -6.60
C ARG A 167 3.38 13.06 -7.64
N THR A 168 4.59 12.64 -7.25
CA THR A 168 5.78 12.74 -8.09
C THR A 168 5.84 11.66 -9.17
N HIS A 169 5.33 10.46 -8.86
CA HIS A 169 5.33 9.31 -9.78
C HIS A 169 3.92 8.97 -10.24
N LEU A 170 3.18 9.98 -10.73
CA LEU A 170 1.78 9.84 -11.13
C LEU A 170 1.58 8.78 -12.23
N ASP A 171 2.53 8.66 -13.14
CA ASP A 171 2.57 7.72 -14.26
C ASP A 171 2.92 6.27 -13.85
N ARG A 172 3.38 6.06 -12.61
CA ARG A 172 3.82 4.74 -12.13
C ARG A 172 2.70 4.04 -11.36
N LEU A 173 1.96 3.18 -12.06
CA LEU A 173 0.82 2.45 -11.53
C LEU A 173 1.09 1.76 -10.18
N GLU A 174 2.23 1.06 -10.05
CA GLU A 174 2.54 0.35 -8.80
C GLU A 174 2.82 1.28 -7.63
N VAL A 175 3.43 2.46 -7.85
CA VAL A 175 3.57 3.47 -6.79
C VAL A 175 2.19 3.97 -6.34
N GLN A 176 1.27 4.22 -7.29
CA GLN A 176 -0.09 4.63 -6.96
C GLN A 176 -0.84 3.56 -6.17
N LYS A 177 -0.83 2.30 -6.64
CA LYS A 177 -1.51 1.19 -5.96
C LYS A 177 -0.96 0.95 -4.56
N LYS A 178 0.37 0.89 -4.40
CA LYS A 178 0.99 0.66 -3.08
C LYS A 178 0.74 1.84 -2.15
N GLY A 179 0.84 3.07 -2.63
CA GLY A 179 0.50 4.26 -1.83
C GLY A 179 -0.97 4.26 -1.38
N CYS A 180 -1.91 3.94 -2.28
CA CYS A 180 -3.32 3.78 -1.93
C CYS A 180 -3.55 2.67 -0.90
N LEU A 181 -2.87 1.53 -1.03
CA LEU A 181 -2.99 0.44 -0.07
C LEU A 181 -2.53 0.86 1.32
N VAL A 182 -1.43 1.61 1.45
CA VAL A 182 -1.01 2.16 2.76
C VAL A 182 -2.08 3.09 3.31
N ILE A 183 -2.56 4.05 2.50
CA ILE A 183 -3.60 5.00 2.92
C ILE A 183 -4.86 4.24 3.38
N LEU A 184 -5.31 3.24 2.61
CA LEU A 184 -6.48 2.44 2.94
C LEU A 184 -6.28 1.68 4.25
N SER A 185 -5.13 1.02 4.44
CA SER A 185 -4.82 0.32 5.69
C SER A 185 -4.79 1.25 6.90
N LEU A 186 -4.30 2.49 6.74
CA LEU A 186 -4.31 3.50 7.81
C LEU A 186 -5.72 3.95 8.22
N ILE A 187 -6.70 3.91 7.30
CA ILE A 187 -8.09 4.35 7.56
C ILE A 187 -9.09 3.18 7.69
N GLU A 188 -8.62 1.94 7.59
CA GLU A 188 -9.45 0.75 7.70
C GLU A 188 -9.70 0.36 9.15
N MET A 189 -8.70 0.51 10.02
CA MET A 189 -8.83 0.20 11.44
C MET A 189 -9.19 1.45 12.25
N GLU A 190 -10.08 1.30 13.22
CA GLU A 190 -10.48 2.37 14.14
C GLU A 190 -9.45 2.51 15.28
N TYR A 191 -8.32 3.17 14.98
CA TYR A 191 -7.28 3.50 15.96
C TYR A 191 -7.70 4.64 16.91
N GLU A 192 -7.06 4.76 18.07
CA GLU A 192 -7.28 5.90 18.99
C GLU A 192 -7.07 7.26 18.30
N PHE A 193 -6.06 7.34 17.42
CA PHE A 193 -5.68 8.55 16.68
C PHE A 193 -6.31 8.63 15.28
N TYR A 194 -7.39 7.90 14.99
CA TYR A 194 -8.03 7.87 13.67
C TYR A 194 -8.35 9.27 13.11
N GLY A 195 -8.92 10.16 13.94
CA GLY A 195 -9.24 11.52 13.52
C GLY A 195 -8.02 12.31 13.04
N GLU A 196 -6.86 12.11 13.68
CA GLU A 196 -5.59 12.72 13.26
C GLU A 196 -5.11 12.17 11.91
N ILE A 197 -5.28 10.87 11.66
CA ILE A 197 -4.94 10.24 10.37
C ILE A 197 -5.73 10.93 9.25
N ILE A 198 -7.05 11.06 9.43
CA ILE A 198 -7.93 11.67 8.44
C ILE A 198 -7.54 13.12 8.19
N SER A 199 -7.40 13.92 9.24
CA SER A 199 -6.97 15.33 9.10
C SER A 199 -5.66 15.44 8.33
N ARG A 200 -4.66 14.63 8.67
CA ARG A 200 -3.36 14.63 7.96
C ARG A 200 -3.50 14.19 6.50
N ILE A 201 -4.33 13.20 6.17
CA ILE A 201 -4.58 12.77 4.78
C ILE A 201 -5.17 13.93 3.96
N LEU A 202 -6.14 14.65 4.53
CA LEU A 202 -6.80 15.78 3.87
C LEU A 202 -5.85 16.98 3.72
N GLU A 203 -5.15 17.36 4.78
CA GLU A 203 -4.22 18.49 4.80
C GLU A 203 -3.05 18.31 3.82
N GLN A 204 -2.56 17.08 3.64
CA GLN A 204 -1.48 16.79 2.70
C GLN A 204 -1.94 16.77 1.23
N GLY A 205 -3.25 16.95 0.98
CA GLY A 205 -3.83 16.98 -0.35
C GLY A 205 -3.82 15.61 -1.02
N ALA A 206 -4.15 14.55 -0.28
CA ALA A 206 -4.24 13.20 -0.83
C ALA A 206 -5.37 13.07 -1.86
N ILE A 207 -6.51 13.74 -1.65
CA ILE A 207 -7.68 13.66 -2.55
C ILE A 207 -7.33 14.10 -3.99
N PRO A 208 -6.75 15.30 -4.24
CA PRO A 208 -6.32 15.68 -5.58
C PRO A 208 -5.37 14.67 -6.23
N VAL A 209 -4.47 14.08 -5.45
CA VAL A 209 -3.51 13.06 -5.93
C VAL A 209 -4.22 11.77 -6.32
N LEU A 210 -5.20 11.31 -5.53
CA LEU A 210 -6.03 10.14 -5.85
C LEU A 210 -6.84 10.36 -7.12
N VAL A 211 -7.47 11.54 -7.28
CA VAL A 211 -8.22 11.89 -8.50
C VAL A 211 -7.31 11.92 -9.72
N ALA A 212 -6.11 12.50 -9.59
CA ALA A 212 -5.12 12.49 -10.68
C ALA A 212 -4.69 11.05 -11.03
N ALA A 213 -4.47 10.19 -10.03
CA ALA A 213 -4.09 8.80 -10.24
C ALA A 213 -5.19 7.99 -10.94
N MET A 214 -6.45 8.20 -10.56
CA MET A 214 -7.61 7.60 -11.25
C MET A 214 -7.65 8.00 -12.74
N ARG A 215 -7.38 9.27 -13.06
CA ARG A 215 -7.33 9.76 -14.44
C ARG A 215 -6.16 9.18 -15.22
N ALA A 216 -4.97 9.15 -14.62
CA ALA A 216 -3.76 8.61 -15.25
C ALA A 216 -3.85 7.10 -15.53
N HIS A 217 -4.56 6.36 -14.67
CA HIS A 217 -4.68 4.90 -14.73
C HIS A 217 -6.13 4.44 -14.92
N HIS A 218 -6.88 5.14 -15.78
CA HIS A 218 -8.31 4.91 -15.98
C HIS A 218 -8.66 3.47 -16.40
N ASN A 219 -7.77 2.79 -17.13
CA ASN A 219 -7.94 1.41 -17.59
C ASN A 219 -7.55 0.34 -16.55
N CYS A 220 -7.13 0.70 -15.33
CA CYS A 220 -6.76 -0.26 -14.30
C CYS A 220 -7.87 -0.38 -13.24
N PRO A 221 -8.69 -1.45 -13.24
CA PRO A 221 -9.80 -1.59 -12.29
C PRO A 221 -9.33 -1.54 -10.84
N ALA A 222 -8.23 -2.24 -10.52
CA ALA A 222 -7.67 -2.26 -9.17
C ALA A 222 -7.32 -0.85 -8.65
N MET A 223 -6.79 0.03 -9.50
CA MET A 223 -6.48 1.41 -9.10
C MET A 223 -7.75 2.23 -8.86
N GLN A 224 -8.78 2.05 -9.70
CA GLN A 224 -10.07 2.71 -9.53
C GLN A 224 -10.77 2.26 -8.24
N SER A 225 -10.83 0.95 -7.99
CA SER A 225 -11.44 0.37 -6.79
C SER A 225 -10.73 0.84 -5.52
N LEU A 226 -9.39 0.91 -5.51
CA LEU A 226 -8.63 1.43 -4.37
C LEU A 226 -8.98 2.90 -4.05
N ALA A 227 -9.02 3.77 -5.06
CA ALA A 227 -9.34 5.17 -4.87
C ALA A 227 -10.79 5.36 -4.38
N CYS A 228 -11.75 4.65 -4.96
CA CYS A 228 -13.15 4.70 -4.54
C CYS A 228 -13.35 4.14 -3.12
N ASN A 229 -12.64 3.08 -2.73
CA ASN A 229 -12.64 2.57 -1.35
C ASN A 229 -12.13 3.63 -0.37
N ILE A 230 -11.03 4.32 -0.70
CA ILE A 230 -10.50 5.41 0.13
C ILE A 230 -11.55 6.51 0.26
N PHE A 231 -12.16 6.98 -0.84
CA PHE A 231 -13.22 7.99 -0.78
C PHE A 231 -14.42 7.55 0.07
N SER A 232 -14.87 6.30 -0.07
CA SER A 232 -15.97 5.77 0.75
C SER A 232 -15.62 5.73 2.23
N LYS A 233 -14.37 5.37 2.57
CA LYS A 233 -13.90 5.22 3.95
C LYS A 233 -13.70 6.57 4.64
N LEU A 234 -13.11 7.54 3.94
CA LEU A 234 -12.94 8.92 4.44
C LEU A 234 -14.28 9.60 4.82
N ASN A 235 -15.39 9.11 4.29
CA ASN A 235 -16.73 9.69 4.42
C ASN A 235 -17.74 8.78 5.20
N GLN A 236 -17.29 7.76 5.95
CA GLN A 236 -18.20 6.87 6.68
C GLN A 236 -18.99 7.59 7.81
N GLU A 237 -20.24 7.15 8.02
CA GLU A 237 -21.29 7.85 8.78
C GLU A 237 -20.97 8.23 10.22
N ASN A 238 -20.08 7.50 10.90
CA ASN A 238 -19.74 7.78 12.29
C ASN A 238 -18.84 9.00 12.45
N GLN A 239 -18.28 9.51 11.35
CA GLN A 239 -17.29 10.58 11.36
C GLN A 239 -17.73 11.65 10.38
N MET A 240 -18.18 12.76 10.95
CA MET A 240 -18.73 13.93 10.29
C MET A 240 -17.69 14.71 9.45
N ASN A 241 -16.98 14.06 8.52
CA ASN A 241 -15.91 14.64 7.69
C ASN A 241 -16.45 15.40 6.47
N GLU A 242 -16.97 16.62 6.68
CA GLU A 242 -17.41 17.46 5.56
C GLU A 242 -16.27 17.95 4.69
N ASP A 243 -15.10 18.21 5.28
CA ASP A 243 -13.94 18.71 4.54
C ASP A 243 -13.50 17.71 3.47
N GLY A 244 -13.47 16.41 3.79
CA GLY A 244 -13.21 15.35 2.82
C GLY A 244 -14.22 15.33 1.67
N LYS A 245 -15.53 15.47 1.97
CA LYS A 245 -16.58 15.52 0.94
C LYS A 245 -16.44 16.73 0.03
N VAL A 246 -16.18 17.91 0.61
CA VAL A 246 -15.98 19.16 -0.14
C VAL A 246 -14.76 19.02 -1.05
N GLN A 247 -13.62 18.55 -0.53
CA GLN A 247 -12.42 18.34 -1.34
C GLN A 247 -12.65 17.34 -2.49
N ILE A 248 -13.36 16.23 -2.25
CA ILE A 248 -13.66 15.26 -3.32
C ILE A 248 -14.55 15.89 -4.40
N ARG A 249 -15.51 16.75 -4.02
CA ARG A 249 -16.35 17.48 -4.98
C ARG A 249 -15.54 18.47 -5.80
N GLU A 250 -14.76 19.33 -5.13
CA GLU A 250 -14.02 20.44 -5.76
C GLU A 250 -12.87 19.96 -6.66
N THR A 251 -12.26 18.82 -6.33
CA THR A 251 -11.18 18.23 -7.16
C THR A 251 -11.71 17.47 -8.39
N GLY A 252 -13.02 17.33 -8.53
CA GLY A 252 -13.66 16.56 -9.59
C GLY A 252 -13.61 15.05 -9.35
N GLY A 253 -13.61 14.61 -8.09
CA GLY A 253 -13.65 13.21 -7.70
C GLY A 253 -14.95 12.51 -8.07
N ILE A 254 -16.11 13.18 -8.01
CA ILE A 254 -17.39 12.62 -8.49
C ILE A 254 -17.27 12.23 -9.97
N ALA A 255 -16.74 13.13 -10.80
CA ALA A 255 -16.54 12.85 -12.23
C ALA A 255 -15.56 11.69 -12.45
N ALA A 256 -14.50 11.59 -11.63
CA ALA A 256 -13.56 10.47 -11.70
C ALA A 256 -14.19 9.13 -11.33
N ILE A 257 -15.01 9.07 -10.26
CA ILE A 257 -15.73 7.85 -9.85
C ILE A 257 -16.70 7.40 -10.96
N VAL A 258 -17.47 8.34 -11.51
CA VAL A 258 -18.41 8.03 -12.60
C VAL A 258 -17.69 7.57 -13.86
N ALA A 259 -16.56 8.19 -14.21
CA ALA A 259 -15.73 7.76 -15.33
C ALA A 259 -15.17 6.35 -15.12
N ALA A 260 -14.76 6.02 -13.89
CA ALA A 260 -14.27 4.69 -13.53
C ALA A 260 -15.35 3.62 -13.70
N ILE A 261 -16.57 3.85 -13.22
CA ILE A 261 -17.70 2.92 -13.40
C ILE A 261 -17.97 2.68 -14.89
N ARG A 262 -17.87 3.72 -15.73
CA ARG A 262 -18.08 3.57 -17.19
C ARG A 262 -16.96 2.86 -17.92
N ALA A 263 -15.72 3.03 -17.47
CA ALA A 263 -14.56 2.40 -18.08
C ALA A 263 -14.51 0.88 -17.83
N HIS A 264 -15.23 0.40 -16.80
CA HIS A 264 -15.23 -1.00 -16.35
C HIS A 264 -16.65 -1.58 -16.25
N PRO A 265 -17.43 -1.65 -17.36
CA PRO A 265 -18.84 -2.00 -17.35
C PRO A 265 -19.13 -3.44 -16.88
N ASP A 266 -18.16 -4.33 -17.02
CA ASP A 266 -18.28 -5.76 -16.63
C ASP A 266 -17.70 -6.04 -15.23
N ASP A 267 -17.09 -5.04 -14.57
CA ASP A 267 -16.52 -5.19 -13.23
C ASP A 267 -17.56 -4.84 -12.17
N ARG A 268 -18.23 -5.89 -11.67
CA ARG A 268 -19.24 -5.77 -10.61
C ARG A 268 -18.68 -5.16 -9.32
N GLU A 269 -17.44 -5.48 -8.96
CA GLU A 269 -16.81 -4.97 -7.75
C GLU A 269 -16.57 -3.46 -7.88
N MET A 270 -16.07 -3.02 -9.03
CA MET A 270 -15.89 -1.60 -9.34
C MET A 270 -17.22 -0.82 -9.28
N HIS A 271 -18.31 -1.41 -9.78
CA HIS A 271 -19.64 -0.82 -9.68
C HIS A 271 -20.12 -0.67 -8.22
N ASP A 272 -20.00 -1.74 -7.43
CA ASP A 272 -20.42 -1.75 -6.02
C ASP A 272 -19.63 -0.71 -5.21
N ILE A 273 -18.29 -0.70 -5.36
CA ILE A 273 -17.41 0.23 -4.64
C ILE A 273 -17.60 1.67 -5.12
N GLY A 274 -17.70 1.90 -6.43
CA GLY A 274 -17.94 3.22 -7.00
C GLY A 274 -19.25 3.82 -6.51
N TRP A 275 -20.29 3.00 -6.40
CA TRP A 275 -21.57 3.42 -5.84
C TRP A 275 -21.48 3.74 -4.35
N MET A 276 -20.81 2.91 -3.56
CA MET A 276 -20.57 3.19 -2.14
C MET A 276 -19.86 4.53 -1.94
N ALA A 277 -18.85 4.83 -2.76
CA ALA A 277 -18.15 6.10 -2.74
C ALA A 277 -19.08 7.28 -3.05
N LEU A 278 -19.91 7.21 -4.10
CA LEU A 278 -20.89 8.26 -4.42
C LEU A 278 -21.91 8.47 -3.30
N MET A 279 -22.42 7.39 -2.70
CA MET A 279 -23.38 7.46 -1.59
C MET A 279 -22.77 8.05 -0.32
N SER A 280 -21.48 7.79 -0.07
CA SER A 280 -20.76 8.39 1.07
C SER A 280 -20.66 9.92 0.97
N LEU A 281 -20.58 10.45 -0.26
CA LEU A 281 -20.49 11.90 -0.51
C LEU A 281 -21.81 12.63 -0.32
N HIS A 282 -22.94 11.92 -0.39
CA HIS A 282 -24.27 12.54 -0.30
C HIS A 282 -24.74 12.76 1.15
N ARG A 283 -24.33 11.90 2.09
CA ARG A 283 -24.94 11.83 3.42
C ARG A 283 -24.58 13.01 4.32
N ARG A 284 -25.27 14.16 4.16
CA ARG A 284 -25.62 15.12 5.22
C ARG A 284 -26.62 16.21 4.79
N ALA A 285 -27.87 16.02 5.17
CA ALA A 285 -28.82 16.99 5.73
C ALA A 285 -30.02 16.16 6.19
N SER A 286 -30.77 16.62 7.18
CA SER A 286 -31.99 16.01 7.74
C SER A 286 -32.73 15.02 6.83
N TYR A 287 -33.18 13.90 7.40
CA TYR A 287 -34.10 12.90 6.80
C TYR A 287 -35.42 13.48 6.22
N ASP A 288 -35.59 14.80 6.22
CA ASP A 288 -36.82 15.53 5.93
C ASP A 288 -36.81 16.26 4.58
N ASP A 289 -35.71 16.22 3.81
CA ASP A 289 -35.73 16.80 2.45
C ASP A 289 -36.14 15.75 1.41
N GLU A 290 -37.46 15.53 1.28
CA GLU A 290 -38.09 14.66 0.28
C GLU A 290 -37.87 15.13 -1.17
N THR A 291 -37.19 16.26 -1.39
CA THR A 291 -37.00 16.85 -2.73
C THR A 291 -35.69 16.45 -3.41
N PHE A 292 -34.75 15.80 -2.72
CA PHE A 292 -33.45 15.48 -3.32
C PHE A 292 -33.50 14.24 -4.24
N GLN A 293 -33.21 14.43 -5.52
CA GLN A 293 -33.20 13.41 -6.57
C GLN A 293 -31.77 13.17 -7.10
N PRO A 294 -31.06 12.11 -6.64
CA PRO A 294 -29.67 11.83 -7.04
C PRO A 294 -29.41 11.71 -8.56
N TRP A 295 -30.47 11.47 -9.34
CA TRP A 295 -30.43 11.31 -10.80
C TRP A 295 -30.49 12.64 -11.58
N GLU A 296 -30.79 13.78 -10.95
CA GLU A 296 -30.77 15.09 -11.63
C GLU A 296 -29.36 15.53 -12.04
N TRP A 297 -28.33 15.00 -11.37
CA TRP A 297 -26.92 15.23 -11.74
C TRP A 297 -26.46 14.30 -12.87
N LEU A 298 -27.35 13.42 -13.33
CA LEU A 298 -27.15 12.43 -14.39
C LEU A 298 -27.90 12.79 -15.68
N GLU A 299 -28.19 14.05 -16.01
CA GLU A 299 -28.80 14.39 -17.32
C GLU A 299 -28.23 15.64 -18.05
N PRO A 300 -28.30 15.68 -19.41
CA PRO A 300 -28.69 14.62 -20.34
C PRO A 300 -27.44 13.91 -20.91
N TRP A 301 -27.30 12.63 -20.61
CA TRP A 301 -26.33 11.77 -21.28
C TRP A 301 -26.94 11.34 -22.62
N ASP A 302 -26.21 11.61 -23.70
CA ASP A 302 -26.56 11.50 -25.12
C ASP A 302 -27.59 10.38 -25.47
N GLN A 303 -28.66 10.78 -26.16
CA GLN A 303 -29.81 9.96 -26.59
C GLN A 303 -29.50 8.96 -27.71
N SER A 304 -28.24 8.74 -28.08
CA SER A 304 -27.90 7.94 -29.27
C SER A 304 -27.47 6.48 -29.00
N GLY A 305 -27.42 6.01 -27.75
CA GLY A 305 -27.35 4.57 -27.47
C GLY A 305 -26.68 4.19 -26.15
N GLY A 306 -27.47 3.81 -25.15
CA GLY A 306 -26.94 3.29 -23.88
C GLY A 306 -27.95 3.12 -22.75
N ASN A 307 -29.21 2.77 -23.06
CA ASN A 307 -30.34 2.80 -22.11
C ASN A 307 -30.46 1.60 -21.15
N GLN A 308 -29.45 0.74 -21.00
CA GLN A 308 -29.57 -0.45 -20.12
C GLN A 308 -28.99 -0.23 -18.72
N LEU A 309 -27.94 0.60 -18.55
CA LEU A 309 -27.33 0.82 -17.24
C LEU A 309 -28.15 1.76 -16.34
N ALA A 310 -28.68 2.88 -16.83
CA ALA A 310 -29.41 3.85 -16.00
C ALA A 310 -30.69 3.27 -15.36
N ILE A 311 -31.39 2.40 -16.09
CA ILE A 311 -32.60 1.71 -15.59
C ILE A 311 -32.22 0.62 -14.57
N VAL A 312 -31.13 -0.12 -14.79
CA VAL A 312 -30.60 -1.08 -13.82
C VAL A 312 -30.06 -0.37 -12.57
N LEU A 313 -29.39 0.77 -12.73
CA LEU A 313 -28.87 1.65 -11.66
C LEU A 313 -29.99 2.24 -10.79
N GLY A 314 -31.12 2.64 -11.39
CA GLY A 314 -32.31 3.07 -10.63
C GLY A 314 -33.02 1.92 -9.89
N LEU A 315 -33.09 0.74 -10.51
CA LEU A 315 -33.78 -0.43 -9.95
C LEU A 315 -32.98 -1.16 -8.86
N GLU A 316 -31.66 -1.31 -9.00
CA GLU A 316 -30.82 -1.92 -7.95
C GLU A 316 -30.70 -1.02 -6.72
N THR A 317 -30.63 0.30 -6.91
CA THR A 317 -30.67 1.27 -5.82
C THR A 317 -31.98 1.17 -5.03
N ARG A 318 -33.11 1.05 -5.73
CA ARG A 318 -34.42 0.83 -5.13
C ARG A 318 -34.53 -0.54 -4.43
N ALA A 319 -33.97 -1.60 -5.01
CA ALA A 319 -33.98 -2.94 -4.42
C ALA A 319 -33.12 -3.03 -3.13
N ARG A 320 -31.92 -2.43 -3.12
CA ARG A 320 -31.02 -2.43 -1.95
C ARG A 320 -31.53 -1.53 -0.82
N LEU A 321 -32.13 -0.38 -1.14
CA LEU A 321 -32.73 0.51 -0.13
C LEU A 321 -34.03 -0.04 0.49
N THR A 322 -34.85 -0.77 -0.28
CA THR A 322 -36.08 -1.39 0.23
C THR A 322 -35.82 -2.66 1.05
N GLY A 323 -34.75 -3.41 0.76
CA GLY A 323 -34.35 -4.59 1.54
C GLY A 323 -33.85 -4.30 2.96
N TYR A 324 -33.36 -3.08 3.23
CA TYR A 324 -32.88 -2.65 4.55
C TYR A 324 -33.96 -1.98 5.42
N ARG A 325 -35.16 -1.69 4.90
CA ARG A 325 -36.25 -1.16 5.72
C ARG A 325 -36.88 -2.30 6.53
N ARG A 326 -36.59 -2.27 7.83
CA ARG A 326 -37.26 -2.91 8.98
C ARG A 326 -38.56 -3.65 8.64
N LYS A 327 -38.64 -4.91 9.09
CA LYS A 327 -39.91 -5.64 9.31
C LYS A 327 -40.97 -4.65 9.83
N PRO A 328 -42.16 -4.59 9.21
CA PRO A 328 -43.24 -3.77 9.75
C PRO A 328 -43.50 -4.22 11.19
N LYS A 329 -43.53 -3.28 12.14
CA LYS A 329 -44.25 -3.52 13.37
C LYS A 329 -45.69 -3.82 12.96
N LEU A 330 -46.09 -5.08 13.05
CA LEU A 330 -47.49 -5.46 13.06
C LEU A 330 -48.07 -4.83 14.33
N TYR A 331 -48.76 -3.70 14.17
CA TYR A 331 -49.73 -3.26 15.16
C TYR A 331 -50.95 -4.16 14.97
N GLY A 332 -51.11 -5.12 15.89
CA GLY A 332 -52.38 -5.74 16.23
C GLY A 332 -52.86 -5.18 17.56
#